data_AF-A0A1G6XT23-F1
#
_entry.id   AF-A0A1G6XT23-F1
#
_cell.length_a   1.000
_cell.length_b   1.000
_cell.length_c   1.000
_cell.angle_alpha   90.00
_cell.angle_beta   90.00
_cell.angle_gamma   90.00
#
_symmetry.space_group_name_H-M   'P 1'
#
loop_
_entity.id
_entity.type
_entity.pdbx_description
1 polymer ?
#
loop_
_entity_poly.entity_id
_entity_poly.type
_entity_poly.pdbx_seq_one_letter_code
_entity_poly.pdbx_strand_id
1 'polypeptide(L)' 'MNVIERICAEAVTRATRRIYQILTEPLTEHHRLQLDHLLQRRPDGRLTWLAWLRLPPGKASSRQMLQHIDRLGRCCSPSA' A
#
# COMPACT_ATOMS: atom_id res chain seq x y z
N MET A 1 -2.62 -26.39 -25.57
CA MET A 1 -3.32 -25.40 -24.72
C MET A 1 -4.80 -25.48 -25.05
N ASN A 2 -5.63 -25.86 -24.09
CA ASN A 2 -7.04 -26.13 -24.30
C ASN A 2 -7.84 -24.80 -24.36
N VAL A 3 -8.92 -24.73 -25.14
CA VAL A 3 -9.71 -23.47 -25.28
C VAL A 3 -10.24 -22.99 -23.93
N ILE A 4 -10.60 -23.93 -23.04
CA ILE A 4 -11.04 -23.67 -21.67
C ILE A 4 -9.94 -22.98 -20.86
N GLU A 5 -8.69 -23.44 -20.94
CA GLU A 5 -7.57 -22.84 -20.20
C GLU A 5 -7.34 -21.38 -20.62
N ARG A 6 -7.45 -21.09 -21.92
CA ARG A 6 -7.33 -19.74 -22.45
C ARG A 6 -8.45 -18.83 -21.94
N ILE A 7 -9.69 -19.32 -21.95
CA ILE A 7 -10.85 -18.56 -21.45
C ILE A 7 -10.72 -18.30 -19.95
N CYS A 8 -10.28 -19.28 -19.16
CA CYS A 8 -10.04 -19.08 -17.73
C CYS A 8 -8.94 -18.06 -17.46
N ALA A 9 -7.80 -18.13 -18.17
CA ALA A 9 -6.71 -17.17 -18.03
C ALA A 9 -7.16 -15.74 -18.38
N GLU A 10 -7.97 -15.60 -19.44
CA GLU A 10 -8.54 -14.32 -19.84
C GLU A 10 -9.55 -13.78 -18.80
N ALA A 11 -10.44 -14.64 -18.29
CA ALA A 11 -11.40 -14.27 -17.26
C ALA A 11 -10.69 -13.77 -15.99
N VAL A 12 -9.65 -14.49 -15.54
CA VAL A 12 -8.81 -14.07 -14.40
C VAL A 12 -8.16 -12.72 -14.69
N THR A 13 -7.53 -12.54 -15.84
CA THR A 13 -6.87 -11.28 -16.22
C THR A 13 -7.86 -10.11 -16.23
N ARG A 14 -9.05 -10.30 -16.81
CA ARG A 14 -10.11 -9.28 -16.84
C ARG A 14 -10.60 -8.95 -15.43
N ALA A 15 -10.84 -9.95 -14.59
CA ALA A 15 -11.26 -9.77 -13.21
C ALA A 15 -10.20 -8.99 -12.41
N THR A 16 -8.93 -9.36 -12.51
CA THR A 16 -7.82 -8.68 -11.84
C THR A 16 -7.72 -7.21 -12.26
N ARG A 17 -7.80 -6.92 -13.56
CA ARG A 17 -7.81 -5.53 -14.06
C ARG A 17 -8.99 -4.74 -13.52
N ARG A 18 -10.19 -5.35 -13.50
CA ARG A 18 -11.39 -4.68 -12.99
C ARG A 18 -11.30 -4.37 -11.50
N ILE A 19 -10.76 -5.30 -10.71
CA ILE A 19 -10.49 -5.08 -9.29
C ILE A 19 -9.53 -3.92 -9.11
N TYR A 20 -8.40 -3.91 -9.83
CA TYR A 20 -7.44 -2.80 -9.74
C TYR A 20 -8.06 -1.47 -10.14
N GLN A 21 -8.86 -1.42 -11.21
CA GLN A 21 -9.58 -0.21 -11.59
C GLN A 21 -10.50 0.28 -10.47
N ILE A 22 -11.37 -0.58 -9.93
CA ILE A 22 -12.31 -0.20 -8.87
C ILE A 22 -11.56 0.30 -7.63
N LEU A 23 -10.46 -0.35 -7.25
CA LEU A 23 -9.64 0.05 -6.11
C LEU A 23 -8.88 1.35 -6.35
N THR A 24 -8.54 1.67 -7.61
CA THR A 24 -7.71 2.84 -7.97
C THR A 24 -8.49 4.04 -8.48
N GLU A 25 -9.74 3.86 -8.89
CA GLU A 25 -10.69 4.90 -9.33
C GLU A 25 -10.83 6.04 -8.30
N PRO A 26 -11.02 5.78 -6.98
CA PRO A 26 -11.18 6.85 -6.00
C PRO A 26 -9.85 7.51 -5.59
N LEU A 27 -8.68 7.05 -6.07
CA LEU A 27 -7.41 7.67 -5.73
C LEU A 27 -7.19 8.94 -6.55
N THR A 28 -7.17 10.08 -5.84
CA THR A 28 -6.71 11.35 -6.38
C THR A 28 -5.20 11.28 -6.70
N GLU A 29 -4.72 12.21 -7.53
CA GLU A 29 -3.30 12.36 -7.83
C GLU A 29 -2.46 12.52 -6.54
N HIS A 30 -2.99 13.26 -5.57
CA HIS A 30 -2.36 13.41 -4.26
C HIS A 30 -2.16 12.06 -3.55
N HIS A 31 -3.20 11.22 -3.51
CA HIS A 31 -3.08 9.88 -2.90
C HIS A 31 -2.06 9.00 -3.62
N ARG A 32 -1.95 9.11 -4.96
CA ARG A 32 -0.94 8.37 -5.73
C ARG A 32 0.48 8.83 -5.38
N LEU A 33 0.70 10.15 -5.33
CA LEU A 33 2.00 10.72 -4.93
C LEU A 33 2.40 10.32 -3.50
N GLN A 34 1.44 10.28 -2.57
CA GLN A 34 1.71 9.79 -1.21
C GLN A 34 2.08 8.30 -1.19
N LEU A 35 1.39 7.46 -1.97
CA LEU A 35 1.75 6.04 -2.10
C LEU A 35 3.14 5.85 -2.70
N ASP A 36 3.50 6.64 -3.71
CA ASP A 36 4.84 6.60 -4.30
C ASP A 36 5.91 7.07 -3.30
N HIS A 37 5.59 8.07 -2.47
CA HIS A 37 6.47 8.49 -1.38
C HIS A 37 6.72 7.37 -0.36
N LEU A 38 5.74 6.48 -0.13
CA LEU A 38 5.95 5.32 0.74
C LEU A 38 7.01 4.35 0.21
N LEU A 39 7.25 4.34 -1.10
CA LEU A 39 8.30 3.51 -1.73
C LEU A 39 9.69 4.14 -1.62
N GLN A 40 9.79 5.42 -1.25
CA GLN A 40 11.06 6.10 -1.04
C GLN A 40 11.75 5.64 0.25
N ARG A 41 13.09 5.74 0.26
CA ARG A 41 13.91 5.38 1.41
C ARG A 41 13.76 6.42 2.52
N ARG A 42 13.56 5.95 3.75
CA ARG A 42 13.44 6.82 4.92
C ARG A 42 14.80 7.50 5.21
N PRO A 43 14.84 8.79 5.55
CA PRO A 43 16.10 9.52 5.77
C PRO A 43 16.95 8.96 6.92
N ASP A 44 16.34 8.28 7.87
CA ASP A 44 16.99 7.76 9.08
C ASP A 44 17.32 6.26 9.01
N GLY A 45 17.20 5.60 7.84
CA GLY A 45 17.36 4.15 7.77
C GLY A 45 17.70 3.53 6.41
N ARG A 46 17.82 2.20 6.44
CA ARG A 46 17.99 1.35 5.24
C ARG A 46 16.66 0.91 4.61
N LEU A 47 15.54 1.24 5.25
CA LEU A 47 14.20 0.79 4.87
C LEU A 47 13.43 1.88 4.13
N THR A 48 12.49 1.47 3.27
CA THR A 48 11.47 2.37 2.74
C THR A 48 10.44 2.72 3.81
N TRP A 49 9.71 3.81 3.64
CA TRP A 49 8.60 4.18 4.52
C TRP A 49 7.57 3.03 4.63
N LEU A 50 7.26 2.35 3.52
CA LEU A 50 6.37 1.19 3.49
C LEU A 50 6.93 0.01 4.32
N ALA A 51 8.21 -0.31 4.17
CA ALA A 51 8.83 -1.40 4.92
C ALA A 51 8.89 -1.10 6.42
N TRP A 52 9.13 0.16 6.80
CA TRP A 52 9.08 0.61 8.18
C TRP A 52 7.66 0.56 8.76
N LEU A 53 6.65 0.96 8.00
CA LEU A 53 5.25 0.95 8.44
C LEU A 53 4.75 -0.47 8.73
N ARG A 54 5.22 -1.46 7.96
CA ARG A 54 4.92 -2.88 8.16
C ARG A 54 5.61 -3.47 9.39
N LEU A 55 6.60 -2.80 9.97
CA LEU A 55 7.30 -3.28 11.14
C LEU A 55 6.50 -2.97 12.41
N PRO A 56 6.17 -3.98 13.24
CA PRO A 56 5.48 -3.72 14.49
C PRO A 56 6.37 -2.86 15.42
N PRO A 57 5.82 -1.83 16.09
CA PRO A 57 6.49 -1.04 17.11
C PRO A 57 6.81 -1.87 18.37
N GLY A 58 6.27 -3.09 18.48
CA GLY A 58 6.58 -4.06 19.53
C GLY A 58 5.47 -5.10 19.72
N LYS A 59 5.28 -5.58 20.96
CA LYS A 59 4.18 -6.49 21.37
C LYS A 59 2.81 -5.79 21.37
N ALA A 60 1.84 -6.39 20.67
CA ALA A 60 0.46 -5.92 20.57
C ALA A 60 -0.11 -5.46 21.93
N SER A 61 -0.31 -4.15 22.03
CA SER A 61 -0.78 -3.43 23.21
C SER A 61 -1.57 -2.23 22.71
N SER A 62 -2.61 -1.81 23.45
CA SER A 62 -3.41 -0.63 23.11
C SER A 62 -2.54 0.62 22.89
N ARG A 63 -1.46 0.77 23.67
CA ARG A 63 -0.49 1.87 23.52
C ARG A 63 0.29 1.79 22.21
N GLN A 64 0.59 0.58 21.74
CA GLN A 64 1.29 0.36 20.48
C GLN A 64 0.36 0.48 19.27
N MET A 65 -0.93 0.15 19.43
CA MET A 65 -1.94 0.41 18.41
C MET A 65 -2.07 1.91 18.13
N LEU A 66 -2.07 2.74 19.18
CA LEU A 66 -2.07 4.20 19.03
C LEU A 66 -0.80 4.70 18.33
N GLN A 67 0.36 4.12 18.64
CA GLN A 67 1.59 4.44 17.91
C GLN A 67 1.51 4.04 16.44
N HIS A 68 0.90 2.91 16.08
CA HIS A 68 0.67 2.56 14.68
C HIS A 68 -0.20 3.57 13.94
N ILE A 69 -1.27 4.05 14.59
CA ILE A 69 -2.16 5.07 14.01
C ILE A 69 -1.41 6.39 13.83
N ASP A 70 -0.61 6.80 14.82
CA ASP A 70 0.23 8.00 14.73
C ASP A 70 1.27 7.88 13.61
N ARG A 71 1.87 6.70 13.41
CA ARG A 71 2.78 6.43 12.28
C ARG A 71 2.10 6.61 10.93
N LEU A 72 0.85 6.19 10.78
CA LEU A 72 0.07 6.39 9.56
C LEU A 72 -0.17 7.89 9.30
N GLY A 73 -0.49 8.67 10.33
CA GLY A 73 -0.67 10.12 10.21
C GLY A 73 0.61 10.86 9.81
N ARG A 74 1.76 10.46 10.38
CA ARG A 74 3.06 11.08 10.08
C ARG A 74 3.60 10.72 8.70
N CYS A 75 3.39 9.50 8.21
CA CYS A 75 3.83 9.10 6.87
C CYS A 75 3.10 9.86 5.76
N CYS A 76 1.85 10.26 6.00
CA CYS A 76 1.01 10.95 5.02
C CYS A 76 1.13 12.49 5.10
N SER A 77 2.00 13.05 5.93
CA SER A 77 2.19 14.51 6.03
C SER A 77 3.53 14.91 5.39
N PRO A 78 3.58 15.27 4.09
CA PRO A 78 4.79 15.79 3.50
C PRO A 78 4.88 17.29 3.78
N SER A 79 5.10 17.69 5.04
CA SER A 79 5.62 19.01 5.43
C SER A 79 5.71 19.14 6.95
N ALA A 80 6.85 18.71 7.51
CA ALA A 80 7.73 19.47 8.40
C ALA A 80 8.86 18.54 8.89
#